data_AF-A0A7W1TC77-F1
#
_entry.id   AF-A0A7W1TC77-F1
#
_cell.length_a   1.000
_cell.length_b   1.000
_cell.length_c   1.000
_cell.angle_alpha   90.00
_cell.angle_beta   90.00
_cell.angle_gamma   90.00
#
_symmetry.space_group_name_H-M   'P 1'
#
loop_
_entity.id
_entity.type
_entity.pdbx_description
1 polymer ?
#
loop_
_entity_poly.entity_id
_entity_poly.type
_entity_poly.pdbx_seq_one_letter_code
_entity_poly.pdbx_strand_id
1 'polypeptide(L)'
;MAPTHTEQVQQLFVRHAGLLGGFVASICGDLVLADDILQEVFLVVSTRADSFVIGSDFLAWARAIARLKTLEHLRTRRRERTVLSAEALAAAGSEKVSLVDLARKLAG
;
A
#
# COMPACT_ATOMS: atom_id res chain seq x y z
N MET A 1 19.79 13.31 29.16
CA MET A 1 18.46 12.84 29.60
C MET A 1 18.28 11.43 29.06
N ALA A 2 17.67 10.51 29.81
CA ALA A 2 17.39 9.17 29.30
C ALA A 2 16.28 9.23 28.22
N PRO A 3 16.29 8.32 27.21
CA PRO A 3 15.25 8.30 26.19
C PRO A 3 13.90 7.93 26.80
N THR A 4 12.87 8.65 26.37
CA THR A 4 11.46 8.35 26.64
C THR A 4 11.08 6.97 26.10
N HIS A 5 9.96 6.42 26.57
CA HIS A 5 9.45 5.13 26.09
C HIS A 5 9.27 5.13 24.57
N THR A 6 8.65 6.17 24.03
CA THR A 6 8.45 6.36 22.59
C THR A 6 9.77 6.42 21.83
N GLU A 7 10.77 7.16 22.32
CA GLU A 7 12.10 7.21 21.68
C GLU A 7 12.78 5.84 21.67
N GLN A 8 12.63 5.02 22.71
CA GLN A 8 13.17 3.66 22.73
C GLN A 8 12.50 2.77 21.67
N VAL A 9 11.18 2.85 21.52
CA VAL A 9 10.43 2.13 20.47
C VAL A 9 10.85 2.60 19.07
N GLN A 10 11.03 3.89 18.88
CA GLN A 10 11.51 4.45 17.60
C GLN A 10 12.94 4.01 17.27
N GLN A 11 13.83 3.94 18.25
CA GLN A 11 15.18 3.41 18.07
C GLN A 11 15.17 1.92 17.71
N LEU A 12 14.29 1.12 18.33
CA LEU A 12 14.06 -0.27 17.92
C LEU A 12 13.60 -0.36 16.46
N PHE A 13 12.67 0.52 16.06
CA PHE A 13 12.23 0.58 14.66
C PHE A 13 13.40 0.84 13.71
N VAL A 14 14.20 1.89 13.96
CA VAL A 14 15.34 2.26 13.11
C VAL A 14 16.33 1.09 12.98
N ARG A 15 16.61 0.39 14.09
CA ARG A 15 17.48 -0.79 14.08
C ARG A 15 16.95 -1.93 13.20
N HIS A 16 15.63 -2.09 13.13
CA HIS A 16 14.98 -3.19 12.42
C HIS A 16 14.37 -2.80 11.06
N ALA A 17 14.53 -1.55 10.62
CA ALA A 17 13.91 -1.00 9.42
C ALA A 17 14.22 -1.83 8.16
N GLY A 18 15.47 -2.27 7.97
CA GLY A 18 15.83 -3.10 6.81
C GLY A 18 15.14 -4.47 6.79
N LEU A 19 14.98 -5.12 7.95
CA LEU A 19 14.26 -6.40 8.06
C LEU A 19 12.76 -6.24 7.84
N LEU A 20 12.19 -5.13 8.33
CA LEU A 20 10.78 -4.80 8.12
C LEU A 20 10.51 -4.43 6.66
N GLY A 21 11.38 -3.63 6.04
CA GLY A 21 11.32 -3.28 4.62
C GLY A 21 11.39 -4.52 3.72
N GLY A 22 12.35 -5.41 3.97
CA GLY A 22 12.44 -6.69 3.24
C GLY A 22 11.20 -7.58 3.42
N PHE A 23 10.63 -7.61 4.63
CA PHE A 23 9.37 -8.33 4.89
C PHE A 23 8.20 -7.71 4.10
N VAL A 24 8.05 -6.39 4.11
CA VAL A 24 7.01 -5.70 3.32
C VAL A 24 7.19 -5.96 1.83
N ALA A 25 8.42 -5.81 1.32
CA ALA A 25 8.76 -6.07 -0.08
C ALA A 25 8.41 -7.49 -0.52
N SER A 26 8.61 -8.49 0.37
CA SER A 26 8.24 -9.88 0.08
C SER A 26 6.72 -10.10 -0.09
N ILE A 27 5.90 -9.21 0.46
CA ILE A 27 4.43 -9.27 0.37
C ILE A 27 3.91 -8.49 -0.84
N CYS A 28 4.41 -7.27 -1.07
CA CYS A 28 3.91 -6.41 -2.15
C CYS A 28 4.61 -6.61 -3.50
N GLY A 29 5.83 -7.16 -3.53
CA GLY A 29 6.61 -7.38 -4.75
C GLY A 29 7.15 -6.09 -5.41
N ASP A 30 7.12 -4.96 -4.70
CA ASP A 30 7.47 -3.64 -5.21
C ASP A 30 8.29 -2.89 -4.14
N LEU A 31 9.57 -2.63 -4.42
CA LEU A 31 10.51 -2.02 -3.47
C LEU A 31 10.15 -0.57 -3.16
N VAL A 32 9.64 0.19 -4.14
CA VAL A 32 9.26 1.59 -3.95
C VAL A 32 8.03 1.66 -3.05
N LEU A 33 7.01 0.84 -3.34
CA LEU A 33 5.85 0.71 -2.46
C LEU A 33 6.25 0.22 -1.07
N ALA A 34 7.24 -0.67 -0.96
CA ALA A 34 7.69 -1.17 0.33
C ALA A 34 8.27 -0.05 1.21
N ASP A 35 9.05 0.86 0.62
CA ASP A 35 9.59 2.01 1.34
C ASP A 35 8.49 2.97 1.80
N ASP A 36 7.49 3.23 0.96
CA ASP A 36 6.32 4.05 1.34
C ASP A 36 5.54 3.42 2.50
N ILE A 37 5.26 2.13 2.41
CA ILE A 37 4.59 1.39 3.49
C ILE A 37 5.42 1.42 4.76
N LEU A 38 6.74 1.25 4.67
CA LEU A 38 7.62 1.23 5.83
C LEU A 38 7.58 2.56 6.59
N GLN A 39 7.47 3.69 5.88
CA GLN A 39 7.27 5.00 6.50
C GLN A 39 5.93 5.08 7.25
N GLU A 40 4.84 4.58 6.67
CA GLU A 40 3.55 4.52 7.36
C GLU A 40 3.59 3.59 8.59
N VAL A 41 4.32 2.49 8.51
CA VAL A 41 4.54 1.58 9.65
C VAL A 41 5.28 2.30 10.77
N PHE A 42 6.30 3.11 10.47
CA PHE A 42 6.99 3.92 11.47
C PHE A 42 6.04 4.87 12.21
N LEU A 43 5.12 5.52 11.50
CA LEU A 43 4.11 6.39 12.11
C LEU A 43 3.20 5.59 13.05
N VAL A 44 2.68 4.44 12.61
CA VAL A 44 1.81 3.60 13.45
C VAL A 44 2.56 3.05 14.66
N VAL A 45 3.80 2.61 14.48
CA VAL A 45 4.68 2.16 15.57
C VAL A 45 4.89 3.27 16.59
N SER A 46 5.16 4.50 16.14
CA SER A 46 5.36 5.67 17.01
C SER A 46 4.08 6.02 17.77
N THR A 47 2.93 6.06 17.10
CA THR A 47 1.63 6.32 17.73
C THR A 47 1.24 5.24 18.73
N ARG A 48 1.61 3.99 18.49
CA ARG A 48 1.30 2.85 19.35
C ARG A 48 2.43 2.50 20.34
N ALA A 49 3.43 3.36 20.49
CA ALA A 49 4.60 3.06 21.30
C ALA A 49 4.23 2.65 22.73
N ASP A 50 3.25 3.31 23.35
CA ASP A 50 2.78 3.02 24.71
C ASP A 50 2.17 1.61 24.87
N SER A 51 1.78 0.95 23.78
CA SER A 51 1.26 -0.42 23.80
C SER A 51 2.35 -1.50 23.67
N PHE A 52 3.58 -1.10 23.36
CA PHE A 52 4.69 -2.03 23.24
C PHE A 52 5.41 -2.20 24.59
N VAL A 53 5.77 -3.43 24.93
CA VAL A 53 6.55 -3.72 26.15
C VAL A 53 8.02 -3.82 25.80
N ILE A 54 8.84 -2.87 26.26
CA ILE A 54 10.29 -2.89 26.04
C ILE A 54 10.90 -4.20 26.56
N GLY A 55 11.73 -4.84 25.73
CA GLY A 55 12.34 -6.13 26.00
C GLY A 55 11.56 -7.34 25.46
N SER A 56 10.32 -7.15 25.01
CA SER A 56 9.56 -8.17 24.26
C SER A 56 9.99 -8.22 22.78
N ASP A 57 9.45 -9.17 21.99
CA ASP A 57 9.79 -9.33 20.57
C ASP A 57 9.23 -8.18 19.71
N PHE A 58 10.05 -7.15 19.53
CA PHE A 58 9.74 -6.00 18.70
C PHE A 58 9.45 -6.36 17.24
N LEU A 59 10.21 -7.30 16.66
CA LEU A 59 10.05 -7.67 15.25
C LEU A 59 8.71 -8.37 15.01
N ALA A 60 8.28 -9.26 15.91
CA ALA A 60 6.97 -9.91 15.82
C ALA A 60 5.84 -8.87 15.88
N TRP A 61 5.92 -7.94 16.83
CA TRP A 61 4.93 -6.88 17.00
C TRP A 61 4.87 -5.93 15.78
N ALA A 62 6.04 -5.44 15.33
CA ALA A 62 6.12 -4.54 14.18
C ALA A 62 5.73 -5.22 12.86
N ARG A 63 6.02 -6.52 12.67
CA ARG A 63 5.58 -7.29 11.49
C ARG A 63 4.07 -7.42 11.42
N ALA A 64 3.37 -7.52 12.55
CA ALA A 64 1.92 -7.54 12.56
C ALA A 64 1.34 -6.22 12.00
N ILE A 65 1.91 -5.09 12.42
CA ILE A 65 1.55 -3.75 11.90
C ILE A 65 1.88 -3.67 10.41
N ALA A 66 3.10 -4.03 10.02
CA ALA A 66 3.55 -4.01 8.62
C ALA A 66 2.65 -4.84 7.71
N ARG A 67 2.31 -6.08 8.10
CA ARG A 67 1.41 -6.95 7.34
C ARG A 67 0.06 -6.30 7.10
N LEU A 68 -0.55 -5.70 8.13
CA LEU A 68 -1.85 -5.04 8.01
C LEU A 68 -1.78 -3.84 7.05
N LYS A 69 -0.74 -3.01 7.17
CA LYS A 69 -0.52 -1.86 6.27
C LYS A 69 -0.29 -2.30 4.82
N THR A 70 0.50 -3.34 4.59
CA THR A 70 0.71 -3.86 3.23
C THR A 70 -0.58 -4.40 2.62
N LEU A 71 -1.38 -5.17 3.38
CA LEU A 71 -2.65 -5.69 2.89
C LEU A 71 -3.68 -4.59 2.59
N GLU A 72 -3.68 -3.51 3.38
CA GLU A 72 -4.49 -2.33 3.12
C GLU A 72 -4.15 -1.70 1.76
N HIS A 73 -2.85 -1.45 1.52
CA HIS A 73 -2.33 -0.91 0.27
C HIS A 73 -2.68 -1.78 -0.94
N LEU A 74 -2.45 -3.08 -0.86
CA LEU A 74 -2.77 -4.02 -1.95
C LEU A 74 -4.27 -4.05 -2.26
N ARG A 75 -5.12 -3.95 -1.22
CA ARG A 75 -6.58 -3.91 -1.37
C ARG A 75 -7.03 -2.61 -2.03
N THR A 76 -6.42 -1.47 -1.70
CA THR A 76 -6.71 -0.17 -2.32
C THR A 76 -6.27 -0.16 -3.79
N ARG A 77 -5.03 -0.54 -4.09
CA ARG A 77 -4.51 -0.65 -5.46
C ARG A 77 -5.36 -1.56 -6.35
N ARG A 78 -5.84 -2.69 -5.81
CA ARG A 78 -6.73 -3.61 -6.55
C ARG A 78 -8.07 -2.93 -6.92
N ARG A 79 -8.65 -2.13 -6.02
CA ARG A 79 -9.89 -1.40 -6.30
C ARG A 79 -9.68 -0.35 -7.37
N GLU A 80 -8.64 0.47 -7.25
CA GLU A 80 -8.29 1.51 -8.23
C GLU A 80 -8.11 0.91 -9.63
N ARG A 81 -7.36 -0.20 -9.75
CA ARG A 81 -7.21 -0.91 -11.02
C ARG A 81 -8.53 -1.40 -11.59
N THR A 82 -9.45 -1.83 -10.73
CA THR A 82 -10.77 -2.32 -11.16
C THR A 82 -11.65 -1.16 -11.64
N VAL A 83 -11.63 -0.01 -10.97
CA VAL A 83 -12.37 1.19 -11.36
C VAL A 83 -11.86 1.73 -12.70
N LEU A 84 -10.54 1.89 -12.84
CA LEU A 84 -9.92 2.35 -14.09
C LEU A 84 -10.22 1.41 -15.27
N SER A 85 -10.21 0.09 -15.05
CA SER A 85 -10.58 -0.88 -16.08
C SER A 85 -12.04 -0.76 -16.48
N ALA A 86 -12.95 -0.50 -15.55
CA ALA A 86 -14.37 -0.32 -15.84
C ALA A 86 -14.61 0.99 -16.63
N GLU A 87 -13.94 2.07 -16.24
CA GLU A 87 -13.99 3.35 -16.96
C GLU A 87 -13.43 3.24 -18.38
N ALA A 88 -12.29 2.54 -18.56
CA ALA A 88 -11.70 2.31 -19.88
C ALA A 88 -12.64 1.52 -20.80
N LEU A 89 -13.30 0.48 -20.28
CA LEU A 89 -14.31 -0.28 -21.03
C LEU A 89 -15.55 0.58 -21.36
N ALA A 90 -16.00 1.42 -20.43
CA ALA A 90 -17.11 2.34 -20.66
C ALA A 90 -16.78 3.39 -21.73
N ALA A 91 -15.55 3.94 -21.71
CA ALA A 91 -15.07 4.88 -22.72
C ALA A 91 -14.97 4.23 -24.12
N ALA A 92 -14.47 2.99 -24.20
CA ALA A 92 -14.38 2.24 -25.45
C ALA A 92 -15.76 1.84 -26.01
N GLY A 93 -16.76 1.63 -25.14
CA GLY A 93 -18.14 1.29 -25.54
C GLY A 93 -18.97 2.46 -26.09
N SER A 94 -18.45 3.70 -26.08
CA SER A 94 -19.18 4.89 -26.53
C SER A 94 -19.07 5.17 -28.04
N GLU A 95 -18.29 4.40 -28.80
CA GLU A 95 -18.26 4.54 -30.26
C GLU A 95 -19.46 3.81 -30.88
N LYS A 96 -20.64 4.44 -30.82
CA LYS A 96 -21.77 4.04 -31.65
C LYS A 96 -21.39 4.30 -33.10
N VAL A 97 -20.87 3.29 -33.80
CA VAL A 97 -20.96 3.26 -35.26
C VAL A 97 -22.45 3.18 -35.58
N SER A 98 -23.05 4.34 -35.84
CA SER A 98 -24.43 4.42 -36.28
C SER A 98 -24.54 3.65 -37.60
N LEU A 99 -25.46 2.69 -37.67
CA LEU A 99 -25.80 2.02 -38.94
C LEU A 99 -26.19 3.04 -40.02
N VAL A 100 -26.69 4.22 -39.62
CA VAL A 100 -27.00 5.34 -40.51
C VAL A 100 -25.74 5.97 -41.11
N ASP A 101 -24.65 6.05 -40.35
CA ASP A 101 -23.37 6.60 -40.83
C ASP A 101 -22.64 5.60 -41.74
N LEU A 102 -22.76 4.29 -41.45
CA LEU A 102 -22.27 3.23 -42.33
C LEU A 102 -23.04 3.19 -43.65
N ALA A 103 -24.37 3.30 -43.61
CA ALA A 103 -25.21 3.34 -44.80
C ALA A 103 -24.95 4.58 -45.67
N ARG A 104 -24.70 5.75 -45.06
CA ARG A 104 -24.34 6.98 -45.79
C ARG A 104 -22.98 6.88 -46.50
N LYS A 105 -22.04 6.11 -45.94
CA LYS A 105 -20.69 5.93 -46.47
C LYS A 105 -20.59 4.90 -47.60
N LEU A 106 -21.58 4.01 -47.72
CA LEU A 106 -21.69 3.01 -48.80
C LEU A 106 -22.59 3.47 -49.96
N ALA A 107 -23.37 4.54 -49.75
CA ALA A 107 -24.31 5.09 -50.73
C ALA A 107 -23.77 6.32 -51.50
N GLY A 108 -22.48 6.64 -51.35
CA GLY A 108 -21.78 7.69 -52.11
C GLY A 108 -20.52 7.13 -52.74
#